data_AF-A0A2N7PQI7-F1
#
_entry.id   AF-A0A2N7PQI7-F1
#
_cell.length_a   1.000
_cell.length_b   1.000
_cell.length_c   1.000
_cell.angle_alpha   90.00
_cell.angle_beta   90.00
_cell.angle_gamma   90.00
#
_symmetry.space_group_name_H-M   'P 1'
#
loop_
_entity.id
_entity.type
_entity.pdbx_description
1 polymer ?
#
loop_
_entity_poly.entity_id
_entity_poly.type
_entity_poly.pdbx_seq_one_letter_code
_entity_poly.pdbx_strand_id
1 'polypeptide(L)'
;MQINLQPLLVCAKTISDAWFQIIYNILDRSYLQPIQKGSFEKEQIRYQLPSLVVFIERPWEDMVPEIPPHLGIPSPTNMEFIEEYFAEYLMNPELAPNETYRYSSRIHYPMPKGGTQLERVIQMLKETPLTNQAVIEVGTPEDHDICYGKDGNLDPPCLRIIDFKVIPVEGKPILTVSVYFRSWDL
;
A
#
# COMPACT_ATOMS: atom_id res chain seq x y z
N MET A 1 26.31 12.94 11.60
CA MET A 1 24.85 13.23 11.66
C MET A 1 24.20 12.04 12.35
N GLN A 2 23.48 12.25 13.45
CA GLN A 2 22.80 11.17 14.16
C GLN A 2 21.50 10.85 13.42
N ILE A 3 21.38 9.64 12.89
CA ILE A 3 20.17 9.22 12.17
C ILE A 3 19.03 9.11 13.18
N ASN A 4 17.93 9.82 12.94
CA ASN A 4 16.73 9.73 13.75
C ASN A 4 15.96 8.47 13.36
N LEU A 5 16.02 7.44 14.21
CA LEU A 5 15.34 6.16 13.99
C LEU A 5 13.88 6.14 14.42
N GLN A 6 13.35 7.24 14.96
CA GLN A 6 11.94 7.32 15.35
C GLN A 6 11.04 7.26 14.11
N PRO A 7 9.91 6.54 14.18
CA PRO A 7 8.94 6.51 13.09
C PRO A 7 8.46 7.92 12.78
N LEU A 8 8.34 8.23 11.49
CA LEU A 8 7.60 9.40 11.04
C LEU A 8 6.11 9.09 11.17
N LEU A 9 5.42 9.83 12.05
CA LEU A 9 3.97 9.82 12.10
C LEU A 9 3.45 11.00 11.27
N VAL A 10 2.62 10.71 10.28
CA VAL A 10 1.89 11.70 9.48
C VAL A 10 0.41 11.57 9.79
N CYS A 11 -0.21 12.64 10.26
CA CYS A 11 -1.66 12.76 10.40
C CYS A 11 -2.13 13.81 9.38
N ALA A 12 -2.78 13.35 8.33
CA ALA A 12 -3.20 14.17 7.20
C ALA A 12 -4.71 14.16 7.03
N LYS A 13 -5.23 15.21 6.40
CA LYS A 13 -6.65 15.31 6.05
C LYS A 13 -7.00 14.52 4.80
N THR A 14 -6.16 14.59 3.77
CA THR A 14 -6.40 14.02 2.43
C THR A 14 -5.17 13.26 1.94
N ILE A 15 -5.26 12.56 0.81
CA ILE A 15 -4.14 11.85 0.18
C ILE A 15 -3.06 12.84 -0.26
N SER A 16 -3.43 13.97 -0.86
CA SER A 16 -2.44 14.99 -1.27
C SER A 16 -1.71 15.56 -0.05
N ASP A 17 -2.43 15.89 1.02
CA ASP A 17 -1.84 16.39 2.27
C ASP A 17 -0.82 15.39 2.85
N ALA A 18 -1.18 14.11 2.88
CA ALA A 18 -0.26 13.05 3.31
C ALA A 18 0.99 13.00 2.42
N TRP A 19 0.81 12.95 1.10
CA TRP A 19 1.91 12.85 0.15
C TRP A 19 2.90 14.01 0.28
N PHE A 20 2.42 15.26 0.30
CA PHE A 20 3.28 16.42 0.46
C PHE A 20 3.99 16.45 1.82
N GLN A 21 3.32 16.09 2.91
CA GLN A 21 3.96 15.99 4.23
C GLN A 21 5.08 14.95 4.23
N ILE A 22 4.87 13.79 3.59
CA ILE A 22 5.89 12.73 3.51
C ILE A 22 7.07 13.19 2.64
N ILE A 23 6.83 13.76 1.47
CA ILE A 23 7.88 14.29 0.58
C ILE A 23 8.69 15.38 1.28
N TYR A 24 8.06 16.29 2.00
CA TYR A 24 8.78 17.31 2.75
C TYR A 24 9.69 16.68 3.83
N ASN A 25 9.18 15.69 4.56
CA ASN A 25 9.94 15.05 5.62
C ASN A 25 11.04 14.11 5.11
N ILE A 26 10.89 13.49 3.93
CA ILE A 26 11.91 12.57 3.42
C ILE A 26 13.22 13.31 3.12
N LEU A 27 13.15 14.58 2.72
CA LEU A 27 14.35 15.39 2.43
C LEU A 27 15.18 15.67 3.70
N ASP A 28 14.52 15.81 4.85
CA ASP A 28 15.17 16.21 6.11
C ASP A 28 15.46 15.03 7.06
N ARG A 29 14.61 13.99 7.03
CA ARG A 29 14.61 12.91 8.03
C ARG A 29 15.06 11.56 7.51
N SER A 30 15.28 11.43 6.21
CA SER A 30 15.73 10.16 5.65
C SER A 30 17.21 9.89 5.92
N TYR A 31 17.58 8.63 5.76
CA TYR A 31 18.97 8.24 5.55
C TYR A 31 19.16 7.82 4.09
N LEU A 32 20.39 7.94 3.61
CA LEU A 32 20.78 7.46 2.29
C LEU A 32 21.06 5.95 2.36
N GLN A 33 20.38 5.19 1.51
CA GLN A 33 20.60 3.76 1.36
C GLN A 33 21.13 3.46 -0.05
N PRO A 34 22.39 3.02 -0.19
CA PRO A 34 22.86 2.42 -1.43
C PRO A 34 22.08 1.15 -1.74
N ILE A 35 21.54 1.02 -2.95
CA ILE A 35 20.71 -0.13 -3.32
C ILE A 35 21.62 -1.34 -3.56
N GLN A 36 21.48 -2.36 -2.71
CA GLN A 36 22.27 -3.59 -2.82
C GLN A 36 21.61 -4.68 -3.67
N LYS A 37 20.27 -4.65 -3.78
CA LYS A 37 19.47 -5.64 -4.52
C LYS A 37 18.10 -5.08 -4.92
N GLY A 38 17.56 -5.55 -6.03
CA GLY A 38 16.23 -5.18 -6.55
C GLY A 38 16.31 -4.07 -7.60
N SER A 39 15.21 -3.33 -7.81
CA SER A 39 15.17 -2.25 -8.81
C SER A 39 16.27 -1.21 -8.56
N PHE A 40 17.04 -0.90 -9.61
CA PHE A 40 18.20 0.01 -9.59
C PHE A 40 19.39 -0.48 -8.74
N GLU A 41 19.55 -1.81 -8.61
CA GLU A 41 20.66 -2.45 -7.91
C GLU A 41 22.02 -1.87 -8.32
N LYS A 42 22.81 -1.43 -7.33
CA LYS A 42 24.17 -0.86 -7.46
C LYS A 42 24.28 0.43 -8.29
N GLU A 43 23.18 0.93 -8.84
CA GLU A 43 23.16 2.13 -9.70
C GLU A 43 22.71 3.37 -8.95
N GLN A 44 21.79 3.23 -7.98
CA GLN A 44 21.16 4.36 -7.31
C GLN A 44 21.25 4.30 -5.78
N ILE A 45 20.92 5.43 -5.17
CA ILE A 45 20.72 5.60 -3.73
C ILE A 45 19.25 5.95 -3.47
N ARG A 46 18.69 5.46 -2.36
CA ARG A 46 17.34 5.82 -1.90
C ARG A 46 17.42 6.72 -0.70
N TYR A 47 16.62 7.76 -0.69
CA TYR A 47 16.25 8.46 0.54
C TYR A 47 15.18 7.61 1.21
N GLN A 48 15.49 7.06 2.39
CA GLN A 48 14.58 6.15 3.08
C GLN A 48 14.27 6.62 4.50
N LEU A 49 13.00 6.54 4.87
CA LEU A 49 12.55 6.67 6.25
C LEU A 49 12.71 5.33 6.98
N PRO A 50 13.25 5.30 8.22
CA PRO A 50 13.37 4.06 8.98
C PRO A 50 12.02 3.38 9.25
N SER A 51 10.97 4.17 9.45
CA SER A 51 9.59 3.71 9.62
C SER A 51 8.63 4.87 9.37
N LEU A 52 7.46 4.57 8.80
CA LEU A 52 6.42 5.53 8.44
C LEU A 52 5.07 5.00 8.91
N VAL A 53 4.28 5.84 9.57
CA VAL A 53 2.88 5.60 9.91
C VAL A 53 2.08 6.78 9.39
N VAL A 54 1.07 6.50 8.56
CA VAL A 54 0.22 7.53 7.94
C VAL A 54 -1.22 7.28 8.36
N PHE A 55 -1.84 8.32 8.89
CA PHE A 55 -3.27 8.41 9.09
C PHE A 55 -3.84 9.46 8.14
N ILE A 56 -4.89 9.09 7.41
CA ILE A 56 -5.62 9.98 6.49
C ILE A 56 -7.07 10.04 6.95
N GLU A 57 -7.55 11.23 7.31
CA GLU A 57 -8.89 11.42 7.88
C GLU A 57 -9.99 11.23 6.84
N ARG A 58 -9.80 11.80 5.63
CA ARG A 58 -10.80 11.84 4.56
C ARG A 58 -10.16 11.41 3.23
N PRO A 59 -9.73 10.15 3.09
CA PRO A 59 -9.04 9.65 1.89
C PRO A 59 -9.92 9.62 0.62
N TRP A 60 -11.21 9.96 0.73
CA TRP A 60 -12.14 10.06 -0.39
C TRP A 60 -12.25 11.47 -1.00
N GLU A 61 -11.60 12.49 -0.40
CA GLU A 61 -11.67 13.87 -0.90
C GLU A 61 -10.79 14.12 -2.13
N ASP A 62 -9.68 13.39 -2.25
CA ASP A 62 -8.77 13.44 -3.39
C ASP A 62 -8.11 12.08 -3.59
N MET A 63 -7.50 11.88 -4.77
CA MET A 63 -6.77 10.65 -5.11
C MET A 63 -5.44 10.93 -5.82
N VAL A 64 -5.32 12.09 -6.47
CA VAL A 64 -4.12 12.48 -7.21
C VAL A 64 -3.53 13.73 -6.53
N PRO A 65 -2.30 13.66 -5.99
CA PRO A 65 -1.57 14.84 -5.58
C PRO A 65 -1.32 15.75 -6.79
N GLU A 66 -1.82 16.98 -6.76
CA GLU A 66 -1.63 17.93 -7.86
C GLU A 66 -0.42 18.84 -7.61
N ILE A 67 0.52 18.86 -8.56
CA ILE A 67 1.63 19.81 -8.56
C ILE A 67 1.23 21.05 -9.38
N PRO A 68 1.40 22.28 -8.85
CA PRO A 68 1.11 23.49 -9.59
C PRO A 68 1.84 23.56 -10.94
N PRO A 69 1.14 23.74 -12.07
CA PRO A 69 1.75 23.64 -13.41
C PRO A 69 2.93 24.59 -13.65
N HIS A 70 2.93 25.75 -12.98
CA HIS A 70 3.99 26.75 -13.10
C HIS A 70 5.35 26.29 -12.54
N LEU A 71 5.38 25.20 -11.76
CA LEU A 71 6.61 24.59 -11.26
C LEU A 71 7.29 23.68 -12.30
N GLY A 72 6.59 23.31 -13.39
CA GLY A 72 7.13 22.46 -14.46
C GLY A 72 7.42 21.01 -14.03
N ILE A 73 6.94 20.61 -12.84
CA ILE A 73 7.07 19.26 -12.29
C ILE A 73 5.75 18.53 -12.53
N PRO A 74 5.75 17.32 -13.11
CA PRO A 74 4.52 16.55 -13.30
C PRO A 74 3.96 16.07 -11.95
N SER A 75 2.64 15.94 -11.85
CA SER A 75 2.01 15.19 -10.76
C SER A 75 2.55 13.75 -10.73
N PRO A 76 2.65 13.11 -9.55
CA PRO A 76 3.19 11.76 -9.41
C PRO A 76 2.36 10.69 -10.14
N THR A 77 1.08 10.97 -10.40
CA THR A 77 0.17 10.08 -11.11
C THR A 77 -0.98 10.86 -11.74
N ASN A 78 -1.93 10.16 -12.35
CA ASN A 78 -3.17 10.70 -12.90
C ASN A 78 -4.33 9.72 -12.67
N MET A 79 -5.58 10.16 -12.94
CA MET A 79 -6.75 9.33 -12.68
C MET A 79 -6.82 8.09 -13.59
N GLU A 80 -6.42 8.22 -14.86
CA GLU A 80 -6.40 7.10 -15.82
C GLU A 80 -5.52 5.96 -15.31
N PHE A 81 -4.31 6.26 -14.86
CA PHE A 81 -3.41 5.28 -14.25
C PHE A 81 -4.00 4.65 -12.99
N ILE A 82 -4.67 5.43 -12.12
CA ILE A 82 -5.30 4.91 -10.91
C ILE A 82 -6.43 3.93 -11.26
N GLU A 83 -7.29 4.28 -12.22
CA GLU A 83 -8.40 3.45 -12.66
C GLU A 83 -7.92 2.15 -13.30
N GLU A 84 -6.92 2.22 -14.17
CA GLU A 84 -6.27 1.05 -14.76
C GLU A 84 -5.64 0.17 -13.68
N TYR A 85 -4.91 0.76 -12.73
CA TYR A 85 -4.29 0.02 -11.65
C TYR A 85 -5.34 -0.67 -10.77
N PHE A 86 -6.43 0.02 -10.45
CA PHE A 86 -7.54 -0.57 -9.70
C PHE A 86 -8.15 -1.77 -10.43
N ALA A 87 -8.44 -1.63 -11.73
CA ALA A 87 -9.02 -2.69 -12.53
C ALA A 87 -8.08 -3.90 -12.66
N GLU A 88 -6.81 -3.67 -12.98
CA GLU A 88 -5.87 -4.75 -13.28
C GLU A 88 -5.25 -5.39 -12.04
N TYR A 89 -4.85 -4.59 -11.04
CA TYR A 89 -4.07 -5.07 -9.91
C TYR A 89 -4.88 -5.33 -8.65
N LEU A 90 -6.07 -4.76 -8.50
CA LEU A 90 -6.93 -4.99 -7.33
C LEU A 90 -8.14 -5.86 -7.63
N MET A 91 -8.73 -5.75 -8.83
CA MET A 91 -9.96 -6.47 -9.19
C MET A 91 -9.73 -7.71 -10.04
N ASN A 92 -8.80 -7.68 -11.01
CA ASN A 92 -8.59 -8.79 -11.94
C ASN A 92 -7.55 -9.80 -11.42
N PRO A 93 -7.95 -11.01 -10.95
CA PRO A 93 -7.01 -11.99 -10.39
C PRO A 93 -6.18 -12.71 -11.45
N GLU A 94 -6.48 -12.53 -12.75
CA GLU A 94 -5.72 -13.15 -13.83
C GLU A 94 -4.31 -12.55 -13.89
N LEU A 95 -3.31 -13.42 -13.86
CA LEU A 95 -1.91 -13.00 -13.95
C LEU A 95 -1.61 -12.55 -15.38
N ALA A 96 -1.00 -11.37 -15.53
CA ALA A 96 -0.38 -11.02 -16.80
C ALA A 96 0.72 -12.04 -17.13
N PRO A 97 1.05 -12.24 -18.42
CA PRO A 97 2.07 -13.20 -18.82
C PRO A 97 3.38 -13.08 -18.06
N ASN A 98 3.74 -11.88 -17.59
CA ASN A 98 5.04 -11.56 -17.00
C ASN A 98 5.05 -11.43 -15.47
N GLU A 99 3.95 -11.75 -14.79
CA GLU A 99 3.81 -11.57 -13.34
C GLU A 99 3.65 -12.91 -12.63
N THR A 100 4.35 -13.09 -11.50
CA THR A 100 4.19 -14.28 -10.66
C THR A 100 3.13 -14.12 -9.58
N TYR A 101 2.66 -12.89 -9.37
CA TYR A 101 1.49 -12.58 -8.56
C TYR A 101 0.88 -11.24 -9.03
N ARG A 102 -0.38 -11.03 -8.65
CA ARG A 102 -1.00 -9.70 -8.58
C ARG A 102 -1.60 -9.55 -7.19
N TYR A 103 -1.79 -8.33 -6.71
CA TYR A 103 -2.47 -8.15 -5.43
C TYR A 103 -3.88 -8.73 -5.46
N SER A 104 -4.60 -8.55 -6.57
CA SER A 104 -5.91 -9.13 -6.86
C SER A 104 -5.95 -10.65 -6.67
N SER A 105 -4.95 -11.40 -7.16
CA SER A 105 -4.94 -12.87 -7.03
C SER A 105 -4.81 -13.32 -5.56
N ARG A 106 -4.25 -12.47 -4.70
CA ARG A 106 -4.16 -12.69 -3.25
C ARG A 106 -5.42 -12.19 -2.53
N ILE A 107 -5.90 -10.99 -2.85
CA ILE A 107 -7.14 -10.41 -2.29
C ILE A 107 -8.36 -11.28 -2.59
N HIS A 108 -8.42 -11.84 -3.80
CA HIS A 108 -9.47 -12.74 -4.26
C HIS A 108 -9.09 -14.21 -4.12
N TYR A 109 -8.10 -14.54 -3.28
CA TYR A 109 -7.65 -15.92 -3.12
C TYR A 109 -8.80 -16.84 -2.69
N PRO A 110 -9.01 -17.99 -3.36
CA PRO A 110 -10.09 -18.92 -3.03
C PRO A 110 -9.99 -19.51 -1.62
N MET A 111 -11.11 -19.55 -0.90
CA MET A 111 -11.16 -20.04 0.47
C MET A 111 -11.60 -21.52 0.53
N PRO A 112 -11.14 -22.31 1.54
CA PRO A 112 -11.44 -23.75 1.64
C PRO A 112 -12.93 -24.12 1.68
N LYS A 113 -13.80 -23.17 2.09
CA LYS A 113 -15.26 -23.34 2.17
C LYS A 113 -15.99 -22.63 1.02
N GLY A 114 -15.30 -22.34 -0.09
CA GLY A 114 -15.83 -21.55 -1.19
C GLY A 114 -15.74 -20.03 -0.97
N GLY A 115 -15.89 -19.30 -2.07
CA GLY A 115 -15.68 -17.86 -2.14
C GLY A 115 -14.21 -17.45 -2.03
N THR A 116 -13.98 -16.18 -1.75
CA THR A 116 -12.66 -15.53 -1.69
C THR A 116 -12.36 -14.91 -0.33
N GLN A 117 -11.10 -14.54 -0.07
CA GLN A 117 -10.72 -13.79 1.14
C GLN A 117 -11.54 -12.50 1.30
N LEU A 118 -11.66 -11.71 0.24
CA LEU A 118 -12.45 -10.47 0.26
C LEU A 118 -13.93 -10.72 0.58
N GLU A 119 -14.57 -11.69 -0.07
CA GLU A 119 -15.97 -12.04 0.21
C GLU A 119 -16.17 -12.48 1.67
N ARG A 120 -15.20 -13.23 2.21
CA ARG A 120 -15.20 -13.67 3.61
C ARG A 120 -15.16 -12.48 4.57
N VAL A 121 -14.28 -11.52 4.30
CA VAL A 121 -14.16 -10.28 5.10
C VAL A 121 -15.45 -9.47 5.03
N ILE A 122 -16.03 -9.29 3.83
CA ILE A 122 -17.31 -8.60 3.65
C ILE A 122 -18.43 -9.29 4.45
N GLN A 123 -18.52 -10.61 4.39
CA GLN A 123 -19.51 -11.38 5.15
C GLN A 123 -19.31 -11.19 6.66
N MET A 124 -18.08 -11.29 7.16
CA MET A 124 -17.77 -11.08 8.58
C MET A 124 -18.20 -9.69 9.07
N LEU A 125 -17.95 -8.63 8.28
CA LEU A 125 -18.33 -7.26 8.64
C LEU A 125 -19.85 -7.05 8.58
N LYS A 126 -20.57 -7.74 7.69
CA LYS A 126 -22.04 -7.69 7.62
C LYS A 126 -22.70 -8.40 8.81
N GLU A 127 -22.17 -9.54 9.21
CA GLU A 127 -22.73 -10.36 10.30
C GLU A 127 -22.29 -9.87 11.69
N THR A 128 -21.03 -9.46 11.81
CA THR A 128 -20.38 -9.04 13.05
C THR A 128 -19.59 -7.75 12.82
N PRO A 129 -20.24 -6.59 12.66
CA PRO A 129 -19.57 -5.36 12.24
C PRO A 129 -18.42 -4.93 13.15
N LEU A 130 -18.56 -5.10 14.47
CA LEU A 130 -17.52 -4.74 15.45
C LEU A 130 -16.46 -5.85 15.65
N THR A 131 -16.28 -6.73 14.66
CA THR A 131 -15.25 -7.78 14.69
C THR A 131 -13.85 -7.19 14.60
N ASN A 132 -12.88 -7.88 15.22
CA ASN A 132 -11.45 -7.60 15.09
C ASN A 132 -10.74 -8.65 14.20
N GLN A 133 -11.49 -9.45 13.44
CA GLN A 133 -10.99 -10.60 12.66
C GLN A 133 -11.02 -10.38 11.15
N ALA A 134 -11.51 -9.22 10.69
CA ALA A 134 -11.72 -8.92 9.28
C ALA A 134 -10.41 -8.47 8.61
N VAL A 135 -9.61 -9.44 8.16
CA VAL A 135 -8.28 -9.22 7.59
C VAL A 135 -8.11 -9.96 6.25
N ILE A 136 -7.35 -9.36 5.33
CA ILE A 136 -6.86 -9.98 4.10
C ILE A 136 -5.34 -10.10 4.18
N GLU A 137 -4.84 -11.32 3.95
CA GLU A 137 -3.41 -11.57 3.80
C GLU A 137 -3.03 -11.54 2.33
N VAL A 138 -2.05 -10.71 1.98
CA VAL A 138 -1.56 -10.55 0.61
C VAL A 138 -0.28 -11.37 0.40
N GLY A 139 0.73 -11.10 1.21
CA GLY A 139 1.99 -11.82 1.11
C GLY A 139 2.05 -13.01 2.06
N THR A 140 2.60 -14.12 1.58
CA THR A 140 2.77 -15.38 2.33
C THR A 140 4.24 -15.60 2.72
N PRO A 141 4.55 -16.52 3.66
CA PRO A 141 5.92 -16.87 4.00
C PRO A 141 6.71 -17.46 2.82
N GLU A 142 6.04 -18.25 1.98
CA GLU A 142 6.66 -18.93 0.83
C GLU A 142 7.17 -17.95 -0.23
N ASP A 143 6.61 -16.73 -0.29
CA ASP A 143 7.01 -15.71 -1.29
C ASP A 143 8.51 -15.40 -1.26
N HIS A 144 9.20 -15.62 -0.13
CA HIS A 144 10.64 -15.44 -0.01
C HIS A 144 11.47 -16.40 -0.88
N ASP A 145 10.90 -17.56 -1.22
CA ASP A 145 11.58 -18.64 -1.95
C ASP A 145 10.99 -18.88 -3.33
N ILE A 146 9.80 -18.36 -3.65
CA ILE A 146 9.09 -18.68 -4.89
C ILE A 146 8.63 -17.46 -5.70
N CYS A 147 8.57 -16.28 -5.10
CA CYS A 147 8.01 -15.10 -5.78
C CYS A 147 9.11 -14.35 -6.53
N TYR A 148 9.41 -14.80 -7.74
CA TYR A 148 10.40 -14.16 -8.62
C TYR A 148 9.73 -13.47 -9.80
N GLY A 149 10.19 -12.29 -10.18
CA GLY A 149 9.88 -11.70 -11.47
C GLY A 149 10.50 -12.51 -12.60
N LYS A 150 10.02 -12.32 -13.84
CA LYS A 150 10.60 -12.97 -15.02
C LYS A 150 12.04 -12.53 -15.33
N ASP A 151 12.46 -11.39 -14.78
CA ASP A 151 13.85 -10.92 -14.80
C ASP A 151 14.77 -11.74 -13.88
N GLY A 152 14.21 -12.72 -13.14
CA GLY A 152 14.93 -13.57 -12.20
C GLY A 152 15.14 -12.93 -10.84
N ASN A 153 14.57 -11.74 -10.60
CA ASN A 153 14.68 -11.05 -9.32
C ASN A 153 13.60 -11.49 -8.35
N LEU A 154 13.97 -11.62 -7.08
CA LEU A 154 13.01 -11.90 -6.01
C LEU A 154 12.10 -10.67 -5.81
N ASP A 155 10.79 -10.83 -6.01
CA ASP A 155 9.81 -9.75 -6.00
C ASP A 155 8.56 -10.07 -5.15
N PRO A 156 8.69 -10.30 -3.83
CA PRO A 156 7.56 -10.62 -2.98
C PRO A 156 6.63 -9.40 -2.80
N PRO A 157 5.33 -9.60 -2.52
CA PRO A 157 4.38 -8.50 -2.29
C PRO A 157 4.89 -7.44 -1.30
N CYS A 158 4.85 -6.18 -1.73
CA CYS A 158 5.14 -5.03 -0.86
C CYS A 158 3.99 -4.79 0.14
N LEU A 159 2.74 -4.82 -0.34
CA LEU A 159 1.57 -4.91 0.53
C LEU A 159 1.52 -6.29 1.19
N ARG A 160 1.32 -6.33 2.51
CA ARG A 160 1.29 -7.58 3.28
C ARG A 160 -0.08 -7.86 3.87
N ILE A 161 -0.72 -6.85 4.46
CA ILE A 161 -1.99 -7.00 5.19
C ILE A 161 -2.93 -5.84 4.85
N ILE A 162 -4.22 -6.14 4.73
CA ILE A 162 -5.32 -5.18 4.74
C ILE A 162 -6.25 -5.54 5.91
N ASP A 163 -6.30 -4.68 6.92
CA ASP A 163 -7.13 -4.83 8.13
C ASP A 163 -8.34 -3.90 8.04
N PHE A 164 -9.53 -4.45 8.28
CA PHE A 164 -10.79 -3.73 8.23
C PHE A 164 -11.43 -3.73 9.62
N LYS A 165 -11.79 -2.54 10.11
CA LYS A 165 -12.51 -2.39 11.39
C LYS A 165 -13.65 -1.43 11.25
N VAL A 166 -14.84 -1.83 11.69
CA VAL A 166 -15.93 -0.89 11.92
C VAL A 166 -15.84 -0.44 13.37
N ILE A 167 -15.71 0.87 13.56
CA ILE A 167 -15.63 1.50 14.88
C ILE A 167 -16.83 2.44 15.10
N PRO A 168 -17.33 2.57 16.34
CA PRO A 168 -18.34 3.55 16.66
C PRO A 168 -17.71 4.94 16.84
N VAL A 169 -18.13 5.91 16.03
CA VAL A 169 -17.74 7.32 16.15
C VAL A 169 -19.01 8.14 16.25
N GLU A 170 -19.20 8.83 17.38
CA GLU A 170 -20.41 9.62 17.65
C GLU A 170 -21.73 8.83 17.44
N GLY A 171 -21.71 7.55 17.81
CA GLY A 171 -22.86 6.64 17.65
C GLY A 171 -23.11 6.15 16.22
N LYS A 172 -22.25 6.50 15.25
CA LYS A 172 -22.31 6.01 13.87
C LYS A 172 -21.20 4.99 13.59
N PRO A 173 -21.47 3.91 12.84
CA PRO A 173 -20.42 3.01 12.40
C PRO A 173 -19.57 3.68 11.32
N ILE A 174 -18.25 3.66 11.50
CA ILE A 174 -17.27 4.09 10.49
C ILE A 174 -16.38 2.91 10.16
N LEU A 175 -16.23 2.60 8.87
CA LEU A 175 -15.25 1.64 8.39
C LEU A 175 -13.89 2.32 8.32
N THR A 176 -12.93 1.77 9.04
CA THR A 176 -11.51 2.09 8.93
C THR A 176 -10.79 0.96 8.21
N VAL A 177 -9.83 1.33 7.37
CA VAL A 177 -8.97 0.39 6.65
C VAL A 177 -7.53 0.73 6.99
N SER A 178 -6.79 -0.26 7.47
CA SER A 178 -5.36 -0.15 7.73
C SER A 178 -4.61 -1.07 6.77
N VAL A 179 -3.57 -0.56 6.14
CA VAL A 179 -2.72 -1.32 5.22
C VAL A 179 -1.31 -1.37 5.76
N TYR A 180 -0.69 -2.55 5.69
CA TYR A 180 0.70 -2.72 6.10
C TYR A 180 1.57 -3.04 4.87
N PHE A 181 2.50 -2.13 4.59
CA PHE A 181 3.50 -2.29 3.54
C PHE A 181 4.87 -2.56 4.16
N ARG A 182 5.59 -3.58 3.66
CA ARG A 182 7.01 -3.80 4.00
C ARG A 182 7.95 -2.79 3.32
N SER A 183 7.48 -2.21 2.22
CA SER A 183 8.17 -1.23 1.39
C SER A 183 7.10 -0.50 0.59
N TRP A 184 7.27 0.81 0.40
CA TRP A 184 6.39 1.62 -0.42
C TRP A 184 7.23 2.69 -1.12
N ASP A 185 7.02 2.84 -2.42
CA ASP A 185 7.63 3.90 -3.23
C ASP A 185 6.65 5.08 -3.33
N LEU A 186 7.18 6.30 -3.23
CA LEU A 186 6.41 7.54 -3.05
C LEU A 186 6.31 8.38 -4.32
#